data_AF-A0A920BM44-F1
#
_entry.id   AF-A0A920BM44-F1
#
_cell.length_a   1.000
_cell.length_b   1.000
_cell.length_c   1.000
_cell.angle_alpha   90.00
_cell.angle_beta   90.00
_cell.angle_gamma   90.00
#
_symmetry.space_group_name_H-M   'P 1'
#
loop_
_entity.id
_entity.type
_entity.pdbx_description
1 polymer ?
#
loop_
_entity_poly.entity_id
_entity_poly.type
_entity_poly.pdbx_seq_one_letter_code
_entity_poly.pdbx_strand_id
1 'polypeptide(L)'
;MLKIAERITKTPSDLTQLNKRVVHRQMEIMGLRTGFALVPNCALGIHTESMQQFIGKIQDKGLTEALTERDGEYGDYRTSE
;
A
#
# COMPACT_ATOMS: atom_id res chain seq x y z
N MET A 1 -18.22 -0.47 6.89
CA MET A 1 -17.50 -1.71 7.26
C MET A 1 -18.34 -2.70 8.07
N LEU A 2 -19.25 -2.28 8.96
CA LEU A 2 -20.05 -3.19 9.82
C LEU A 2 -20.84 -4.28 9.06
N LYS A 3 -21.52 -3.92 7.97
CA LYS A 3 -22.39 -4.82 7.19
C LYS A 3 -21.67 -6.11 6.70
N ILE A 4 -20.36 -6.02 6.40
CA ILE A 4 -19.58 -7.18 5.94
C ILE A 4 -19.24 -8.08 7.11
N ALA A 5 -18.83 -7.50 8.25
CA ALA A 5 -18.53 -8.25 9.46
C ALA A 5 -19.77 -9.02 9.97
N GLU A 6 -20.93 -8.37 10.02
CA GLU A 6 -22.21 -8.99 10.38
C GLU A 6 -22.63 -10.14 9.46
N ARG A 7 -22.20 -10.12 8.20
CA ARG A 7 -22.44 -11.23 7.27
C ARG A 7 -21.50 -12.41 7.54
N ILE A 8 -20.24 -12.12 7.88
CA ILE A 8 -19.24 -13.15 8.20
C ILE A 8 -19.66 -13.93 9.46
N THR A 9 -20.19 -13.26 10.49
CA THR A 9 -20.63 -13.92 11.75
C THR A 9 -21.76 -14.93 11.56
N LYS A 10 -22.55 -14.81 10.48
CA LYS A 10 -23.63 -15.75 10.14
C LYS A 10 -23.14 -17.04 9.49
N THR A 11 -21.86 -17.11 9.13
CA THR A 11 -21.26 -18.30 8.51
C THR A 11 -20.63 -19.20 9.57
N PRO A 12 -20.78 -20.54 9.49
CA PRO A 12 -20.07 -21.46 10.37
C PRO A 12 -18.55 -21.21 10.40
N SER A 13 -17.96 -21.30 11.59
CA SER A 13 -16.55 -20.94 11.82
C SER A 13 -15.57 -21.90 11.14
N ASP A 14 -15.94 -23.15 10.95
CA ASP A 14 -15.15 -24.15 10.24
C ASP A 14 -15.10 -23.85 8.73
N LEU A 15 -16.22 -23.50 8.12
CA LEU A 15 -16.31 -23.13 6.71
C LEU A 15 -15.50 -21.87 6.40
N THR A 16 -15.61 -20.84 7.24
CA THR A 16 -14.84 -19.60 7.07
C THR A 16 -13.33 -19.83 7.18
N GLN A 17 -12.89 -20.69 8.11
CA GLN A 17 -11.49 -21.08 8.26
C GLN A 17 -10.96 -21.86 7.05
N LEU A 18 -11.72 -22.84 6.55
CA LEU A 18 -11.34 -23.60 5.34
C LEU A 18 -11.24 -22.68 4.12
N ASN A 19 -12.22 -21.81 3.90
CA ASN A 19 -12.21 -20.84 2.80
C ASN A 19 -11.01 -19.90 2.89
N LYS A 20 -10.72 -19.37 4.08
CA LYS A 20 -9.56 -18.50 4.31
C LYS A 20 -8.26 -19.22 3.98
N ARG A 21 -8.11 -20.47 4.42
CA ARG A 21 -6.92 -21.29 4.16
C ARG A 21 -6.72 -21.56 2.67
N VAL A 22 -7.76 -21.95 1.93
CA VAL A 22 -7.68 -22.23 0.49
C VAL A 22 -7.26 -20.98 -0.29
N VAL A 23 -7.90 -19.84 -0.03
CA VAL A 23 -7.56 -18.56 -0.68
C VAL A 23 -6.13 -18.15 -0.36
N HIS A 24 -5.71 -18.29 0.90
CA HIS A 24 -4.33 -17.99 1.32
C HIS A 24 -3.32 -18.91 0.64
N ARG A 25 -3.63 -20.20 0.52
CA ARG A 25 -2.76 -21.16 -0.17
C ARG A 25 -2.64 -20.85 -1.66
N GLN A 26 -3.73 -20.44 -2.31
CA GLN A 26 -3.69 -19.98 -3.70
C GLN A 26 -2.79 -18.74 -3.85
N MET A 27 -2.86 -17.78 -2.92
CA MET A 27 -1.95 -16.64 -2.92
C MET A 27 -0.48 -17.04 -2.73
N GLU A 28 -0.20 -18.02 -1.86
CA GLU A 28 1.15 -18.57 -1.73
C GLU A 28 1.64 -19.21 -3.03
N ILE A 29 0.79 -19.97 -3.73
CA ILE A 29 1.10 -20.57 -5.05
C ILE A 29 1.39 -19.49 -6.09
N MET A 30 0.65 -18.38 -6.08
CA MET A 30 0.90 -17.22 -6.93
C MET A 30 2.16 -16.43 -6.55
N GLY A 31 2.91 -16.86 -5.52
CA GLY A 31 4.19 -16.25 -5.17
C GLY A 31 4.10 -15.06 -4.22
N LEU A 32 3.00 -14.91 -3.45
CA LEU A 32 2.85 -13.78 -2.51
C LEU A 32 4.04 -13.64 -1.55
N ARG A 33 4.59 -14.76 -1.05
CA ARG A 33 5.75 -14.75 -0.15
C ARG A 33 7.02 -14.28 -0.84
N THR A 34 7.21 -14.65 -2.10
CA THR A 34 8.32 -14.19 -2.94
C THR A 34 8.21 -12.69 -3.20
N GLY A 35 7.01 -12.20 -3.51
CA GLY A 35 6.76 -10.76 -3.67
C GLY A 35 7.03 -9.98 -2.38
N PHE A 36 6.61 -10.51 -1.22
CA PHE A 36 6.85 -9.87 0.07
C PHE A 36 8.35 -9.80 0.43
N ALA A 37 9.17 -10.74 -0.03
CA ALA A 37 10.61 -10.69 0.17
C ALA A 37 11.29 -9.49 -0.55
N LEU A 38 10.61 -8.83 -1.48
CA LEU A 38 11.09 -7.64 -2.19
C LEU A 38 10.78 -6.32 -1.47
N VAL A 39 10.06 -6.34 -0.34
CA VAL A 39 9.79 -5.15 0.47
C VAL A 39 11.05 -4.33 0.83
N PRO A 40 12.24 -4.93 1.08
CA PRO A 40 13.47 -4.17 1.28
C PRO A 40 13.85 -3.23 0.12
N ASN A 41 13.36 -3.47 -1.11
CA ASN A 41 13.58 -2.57 -2.24
C ASN A 41 12.90 -1.21 -2.02
N CYS A 42 11.79 -1.15 -1.28
CA CYS A 42 11.17 0.13 -0.91
C CYS A 42 12.10 0.94 0.01
N ALA A 43 12.85 0.29 0.90
CA ALA A 43 13.85 0.95 1.74
C ALA A 43 15.04 1.44 0.92
N LEU A 44 15.50 0.66 -0.07
CA LEU A 44 16.52 1.10 -1.02
C LEU A 44 16.07 2.34 -1.81
N GLY A 45 14.79 2.44 -2.13
CA GLY A 45 14.19 3.62 -2.77
C GLY A 45 14.47 4.93 -2.00
N ILE A 46 14.59 4.87 -0.66
CA ILE A 46 14.87 6.04 0.18
C ILE A 46 16.28 6.59 -0.05
N HIS A 47 17.23 5.73 -0.44
CA HIS A 47 18.63 6.10 -0.66
C HIS A 47 18.92 6.53 -2.10
N THR A 48 17.91 6.58 -2.96
CA THR A 48 18.08 7.05 -4.35
C THR A 48 18.32 8.55 -4.39
N GLU A 49 19.02 9.01 -5.42
CA GLU A 49 19.26 10.45 -5.64
C GLU A 49 17.94 11.23 -5.76
N SER A 50 16.95 10.67 -6.47
CA SER A 50 15.62 11.28 -6.59
C SER A 50 14.94 11.49 -5.23
N MET A 51 15.08 10.54 -4.30
CA MET A 51 14.54 10.71 -2.95
C MET A 51 15.33 11.76 -2.16
N GLN A 52 16.66 11.80 -2.27
CA GLN A 52 17.46 12.83 -1.61
C GLN A 52 17.06 14.24 -2.08
N GLN A 53 16.88 14.42 -3.39
CA GLN A 53 16.39 15.68 -3.97
C GLN A 53 14.98 16.03 -3.46
N PHE A 54 14.09 15.04 -3.38
CA PHE A 54 12.74 15.25 -2.85
C PHE A 54 12.75 15.64 -1.36
N ILE A 55 13.60 15.01 -0.55
CA ILE A 55 13.80 15.37 0.86
C ILE A 55 14.35 16.80 1.00
N GLY A 56 15.29 17.21 0.13
CA GLY A 56 15.77 18.60 0.07
C GLY A 56 14.63 19.58 -0.20
N LYS A 57 13.78 19.30 -1.20
CA LYS A 57 12.58 20.13 -1.48
C LYS A 57 11.63 20.22 -0.28
N ILE A 58 11.45 19.11 0.46
CA ILE A 58 10.64 19.11 1.69
C ILE A 58 11.26 20.01 2.76
N GLN A 59 12.59 20.00 2.91
CA GLN A 59 13.29 20.85 3.88
C GLN A 59 13.19 22.33 3.52
N ASP A 60 13.25 22.66 2.23
CA ASP A 60 13.25 24.04 1.74
C ASP A 60 11.85 24.67 1.71
N LYS A 61 10.84 23.94 1.21
CA LYS A 61 9.49 24.46 0.92
C LYS A 61 8.38 23.86 1.78
N GLY A 62 8.67 22.81 2.55
CA GLY A 62 7.68 22.07 3.32
C GLY A 62 7.01 20.92 2.54
N LEU A 63 6.41 19.98 3.28
CA LEU A 63 5.88 18.73 2.74
C LEU A 63 4.74 18.91 1.73
N THR A 64 3.78 19.79 2.05
CA THR A 64 2.59 19.99 1.21
C THR A 64 2.97 20.52 -0.16
N GLU A 65 3.87 21.50 -0.22
CA GLU A 65 4.28 22.13 -1.48
C GLU A 65 5.14 21.19 -2.31
N ALA A 66 6.04 20.43 -1.69
CA ALA A 66 6.80 19.39 -2.37
C ALA A 66 5.90 18.30 -2.99
N LEU A 67 4.83 17.91 -2.30
CA LEU A 67 3.85 16.96 -2.83
C LEU A 67 2.97 17.57 -3.94
N THR A 68 2.56 18.84 -3.80
CA THR A 68 1.85 19.56 -4.88
C THR A 68 2.68 19.64 -6.15
N GLU A 69 3.99 19.93 -6.04
CA GLU A 69 4.90 19.96 -7.18
C GLU A 69 5.05 18.57 -7.83
N ARG A 70 5.11 17.50 -7.03
CA ARG A 70 5.25 16.11 -7.52
C ARG A 70 3.98 15.59 -8.19
N ASP A 71 2.84 15.78 -7.55
CA ASP A 71 1.57 15.16 -7.96
C ASP A 71 0.72 16.09 -8.85
N GLY A 72 1.02 17.39 -8.86
CA GLY A 72 0.29 18.39 -9.65
C GLY A 72 0.35 18.17 -11.16
N GLU A 73 1.44 17.57 -11.67
CA GLU A 73 1.58 17.20 -13.09
C GLU A 73 0.61 16.08 -13.50
N TYR A 74 0.22 15.22 -12.57
CA TYR A 74 -0.67 14.08 -12.81
C TYR A 74 -2.15 14.43 -12.60
N GLY A 75 -2.44 15.56 -11.96
CA GLY A 75 -3.81 16.03 -11.71
C GLY A 75 -4.61 15.18 -10.72
N ASP A 76 -3.95 14.25 -10.01
CA ASP A 76 -4.55 13.33 -9.04
C ASP A 76 -4.20 13.69 -7.59
N TYR A 77 -3.45 14.77 -7.38
CA TYR A 77 -3.22 15.29 -6.04
C TYR A 77 -4.50 15.93 -5.46
N ARG A 78 -4.52 16.09 -4.14
CA ARG A 78 -5.61 16.71 -3.35
C ARG A 78 -5.74 18.23 -3.60
N THR A 79 -5.57 18.66 -4.84
CA THR A 79 -5.71 20.02 -5.36
C THR A 79 -7.15 20.35 -5.77
N SER A 80 -8.05 19.37 -5.75
CA SER A 80 -9.49 19.53 -5.92
C SER A 80 -10.24 18.99 -4.70
N GLU A 81 -11.24 19.74 -4.24
CA GLU A 81 -12.14 19.42 -3.10
C GLU A 81 -13.06 18.23 -3.37
#